data_AF-A0A4P9YY15-F1
#
_entry.id   AF-A0A4P9YY15-F1
#
_cell.length_a   1.000
_cell.length_b   1.000
_cell.length_c   1.000
_cell.angle_alpha   90.00
_cell.angle_beta   90.00
_cell.angle_gamma   90.00
#
_symmetry.space_group_name_H-M   'P 1'
#
loop_
_entity.id
_entity.type
_entity.pdbx_description
1 polymer ?
#
loop_
_entity_poly.entity_id
_entity_poly.type
_entity_poly.pdbx_seq_one_letter_code
_entity_poly.pdbx_strand_id
1 'polypeptide(L)'
;MASPITPRCLLLDIEGTTTPIRFVHDTLFGLVREQLVSFLDTEWTRPDVQESIALLRQQAAEDRQRGIDACPAIPDASSASDDTIKQAVVDNVFWQMDDDRKTGSLKRLQGQIWRRAYEAGMVKSAVFDDVVPALHRCQALQVPVYVYSSGSVEAQQLM
;
A
#
# COMPACT_ATOMS: atom_id res chain seq x y z
N MET A 1 40.25 23.14 7.50
CA MET A 1 39.27 22.15 6.99
C MET A 1 38.14 22.11 8.00
N ALA A 2 36.88 22.28 7.59
CA ALA A 2 35.76 22.17 8.53
C ALA A 2 35.67 20.73 9.04
N SER A 3 35.48 20.53 10.34
CA SER A 3 35.18 19.21 10.89
C SER A 3 33.93 18.66 10.20
N PRO A 4 33.91 17.37 9.81
CA PRO A 4 32.72 16.78 9.20
C PRO A 4 31.53 16.93 10.15
N ILE A 5 30.44 17.48 9.63
CA ILE A 5 29.19 17.62 10.38
C ILE A 5 28.56 16.24 10.44
N THR A 6 28.46 15.66 11.64
CA THR A 6 27.62 14.48 11.86
C THR A 6 26.18 14.95 12.02
N PRO A 7 25.26 14.57 11.11
CA PRO A 7 23.86 14.95 11.23
C PRO A 7 23.25 14.29 12.47
N ARG A 8 22.28 14.97 13.10
CA ARG A 8 21.55 14.43 14.26
C ARG A 8 20.57 13.31 13.88
N CYS A 9 20.10 13.30 12.63
CA CYS A 9 19.26 12.26 12.07
C CYS A 9 19.36 12.30 10.54
N LEU A 10 18.96 11.21 9.90
CA LEU A 10 18.75 11.11 8.46
C LEU A 10 17.27 10.82 8.20
N LEU A 11 16.65 11.60 7.32
CA LEU A 11 15.29 11.37 6.83
C LEU A 11 15.38 10.95 5.37
N LEU A 12 14.88 9.76 5.05
CA LEU A 12 14.96 9.17 3.72
C LEU A 12 13.58 9.12 3.07
N ASP A 13 13.53 9.52 1.81
CA ASP A 13 12.45 9.13 0.91
C ASP A 13 12.67 7.70 0.40
N ILE A 14 11.65 7.09 -0.19
CA ILE A 14 11.69 5.75 -0.77
C ILE A 14 11.89 5.81 -2.29
N GLU A 15 10.90 6.34 -3.01
CA GLU A 15 10.82 6.23 -4.46
C GLU A 15 11.85 7.11 -5.15
N GLY A 16 12.75 6.50 -5.91
CA GLY A 16 13.86 7.20 -6.56
C GLY A 16 15.00 7.61 -5.63
N THR A 17 14.89 7.27 -4.34
CA THR A 17 15.93 7.53 -3.32
C THR A 17 16.55 6.23 -2.82
N THR A 18 15.78 5.39 -2.11
CA THR A 18 16.27 4.08 -1.65
C THR A 18 15.86 2.94 -2.58
N THR A 19 14.76 3.13 -3.30
CA THR A 19 14.08 2.11 -4.10
C THR A 19 13.83 2.65 -5.52
N PRO A 20 14.06 1.86 -6.59
CA PRO A 20 13.74 2.29 -7.95
C PRO A 20 12.25 2.64 -8.10
N ILE A 21 11.93 3.78 -8.72
CA ILE A 21 10.53 4.22 -8.96
C ILE A 21 9.72 3.13 -9.67
N ARG A 22 10.33 2.46 -10.66
CA ARG A 22 9.71 1.34 -11.39
C ARG A 22 9.24 0.19 -10.50
N PHE A 23 9.91 -0.06 -9.38
CA PHE A 23 9.52 -1.15 -8.49
C PHE A 23 8.17 -0.87 -7.82
N VAL A 24 7.91 0.38 -7.44
CA VAL A 24 6.63 0.74 -6.83
C VAL A 24 5.52 0.72 -7.88
N HIS A 25 5.74 1.38 -9.02
CA HIS A 25 4.70 1.50 -10.03
C HIS A 25 4.44 0.20 -10.81
N ASP A 26 5.50 -0.44 -11.30
CA ASP A 26 5.36 -1.58 -12.21
C ASP A 26 5.17 -2.90 -11.47
N THR A 27 5.71 -3.02 -10.25
CA THR A 27 5.60 -4.25 -9.45
C THR A 27 4.48 -4.18 -8.43
N LEU A 28 4.52 -3.22 -7.49
CA LEU A 28 3.59 -3.25 -6.35
C LEU A 28 2.14 -2.94 -6.72
N PHE A 29 1.87 -1.96 -7.58
CA PHE A 29 0.51 -1.73 -8.04
C PHE A 29 0.01 -2.81 -9.01
N GLY A 30 0.89 -3.35 -9.86
CA GLY A 30 0.57 -4.51 -10.71
C GLY A 30 0.14 -5.72 -9.87
N LEU A 31 0.90 -6.01 -8.81
CA LEU A 31 0.61 -7.11 -7.88
C LEU A 31 -0.77 -7.01 -7.25
N VAL A 32 -1.22 -5.80 -6.89
CA VAL A 32 -2.56 -5.62 -6.32
C VAL A 32 -3.62 -6.11 -7.30
N ARG A 33 -3.49 -5.77 -8.59
CA ARG A 33 -4.45 -6.22 -9.62
C ARG A 33 -4.44 -7.74 -9.77
N GLU A 34 -3.26 -8.34 -9.76
CA GLU A 34 -3.09 -9.79 -9.91
C GLU A 34 -3.61 -10.57 -8.70
N GLN A 35 -3.42 -10.04 -7.49
CA GLN A 35 -3.68 -10.77 -6.24
C GLN A 35 -5.04 -10.47 -5.62
N LEU A 36 -5.72 -9.37 -5.97
CA LEU A 36 -6.93 -8.92 -5.27
C LEU A 36 -8.02 -9.99 -5.16
N VAL A 37 -8.32 -10.69 -6.26
CA VAL A 37 -9.38 -11.73 -6.26
C VAL A 37 -9.01 -12.88 -5.32
N SER A 38 -7.81 -13.45 -5.49
CA SER A 38 -7.29 -14.52 -4.63
C SER A 38 -7.18 -14.09 -3.16
N PHE A 39 -6.80 -12.82 -2.93
CA PHE A 39 -6.75 -12.21 -1.61
C PHE A 39 -8.14 -12.22 -0.95
N LEU A 40 -9.15 -11.70 -1.64
CA LEU A 40 -10.52 -11.67 -1.14
C LEU A 40 -11.08 -13.08 -0.93
N ASP A 41 -10.72 -14.05 -1.77
CA ASP A 41 -11.20 -15.43 -1.60
C ASP A 41 -10.60 -16.14 -0.39
N THR A 42 -9.33 -15.87 -0.09
CA THR A 42 -8.64 -16.55 1.03
C THR A 42 -8.85 -15.84 2.35
N GLU A 43 -8.84 -14.50 2.34
CA GLU A 43 -8.77 -13.67 3.54
C GLU A 43 -10.12 -13.05 3.92
N TRP A 44 -11.20 -13.38 3.21
CA TRP A 44 -12.52 -12.75 3.34
C TRP A 44 -12.96 -12.60 4.80
N THR A 45 -12.87 -13.67 5.58
CA THR A 45 -13.44 -13.76 6.93
C THR A 45 -12.59 -13.07 7.99
N ARG A 46 -11.41 -12.55 7.64
CA ARG A 46 -10.54 -11.89 8.61
C ARG A 46 -11.13 -10.55 9.08
N PRO A 47 -11.11 -10.28 10.40
CA PRO A 47 -11.68 -9.04 10.94
C PRO A 47 -11.05 -7.77 10.35
N ASP A 48 -9.73 -7.75 10.16
CA ASP A 48 -9.02 -6.60 9.62
C ASP A 48 -9.31 -6.36 8.13
N VAL A 49 -9.62 -7.42 7.38
CA VAL A 49 -10.05 -7.33 5.97
C VAL A 49 -11.49 -6.83 5.89
N GLN A 50 -12.37 -7.32 6.76
CA GLN A 50 -13.75 -6.83 6.85
C GLN A 50 -13.82 -5.34 7.22
N GLU A 51 -12.94 -4.87 8.11
CA GLU A 51 -12.81 -3.44 8.41
C GLU A 51 -12.38 -2.62 7.17
N SER A 52 -11.39 -3.11 6.40
CA SER A 52 -10.98 -2.47 5.15
C SER A 52 -12.10 -2.41 4.12
N ILE A 53 -12.90 -3.47 3.97
CA ILE A 53 -14.07 -3.50 3.08
C ILE A 53 -15.14 -2.50 3.54
N ALA A 54 -15.36 -2.37 4.86
CA ALA A 54 -16.29 -1.37 5.40
C ALA A 54 -15.83 0.06 5.11
N LEU A 55 -14.53 0.34 5.23
CA LEU A 55 -13.95 1.65 4.89
C LEU A 55 -14.05 1.95 3.38
N LEU A 56 -13.84 0.95 2.51
CA LEU A 56 -14.05 1.09 1.07
C LEU A 56 -15.52 1.38 0.75
N ARG A 57 -16.45 0.69 1.41
CA ARG A 57 -17.89 0.94 1.27
C ARG A 57 -18.26 2.37 1.67
N GLN A 58 -17.76 2.84 2.81
CA GLN A 58 -17.97 4.22 3.26
C GLN A 58 -17.42 5.21 2.23
N GLN A 59 -16.18 5.01 1.76
CA GLN A 59 -15.57 5.88 0.74
C GLN A 59 -16.41 5.90 -0.55
N ALA A 60 -16.90 4.75 -1.01
CA ALA A 60 -17.74 4.65 -2.21
C ALA A 60 -19.10 5.37 -2.05
N ALA A 61 -19.67 5.36 -0.85
CA ALA A 61 -20.88 6.12 -0.54
C ALA A 61 -20.62 7.64 -0.54
N GLU A 62 -19.53 8.08 0.08
CA GLU A 62 -19.11 9.49 0.08
C GLU A 62 -18.80 10.01 -1.33
N ASP A 63 -18.08 9.22 -2.13
CA ASP A 63 -17.73 9.56 -3.51
C ASP A 63 -18.97 9.70 -4.39
N ARG A 64 -19.96 8.80 -4.23
CA ARG A 64 -21.27 8.92 -4.88
C ARG A 64 -22.04 10.16 -4.45
N GLN A 65 -22.05 10.44 -3.15
CA GLN A 65 -22.76 11.61 -2.62
C GLN A 65 -22.17 12.92 -3.14
N ARG A 66 -20.86 12.94 -3.39
CA ARG A 66 -20.15 14.04 -4.04
C ARG A 66 -20.35 14.10 -5.56
N GLY A 67 -21.05 13.13 -6.15
CA GLY A 67 -21.30 13.06 -7.59
C GLY A 67 -20.06 12.68 -8.41
N ILE A 68 -19.13 11.93 -7.81
CA ILE A 68 -17.98 11.41 -8.57
C ILE A 68 -18.49 10.37 -9.56
N ASP A 69 -18.25 10.64 -10.85
CA ASP A 69 -18.81 9.86 -11.94
C ASP A 69 -18.30 8.41 -11.93
N ALA A 70 -19.17 7.50 -12.37
CA ALA A 70 -18.90 6.06 -12.51
C ALA A 70 -18.36 5.32 -11.27
N CYS A 71 -18.38 5.91 -10.06
CA CYS A 71 -17.91 5.25 -8.84
C CYS A 71 -18.67 3.92 -8.62
N PRO A 72 -18.03 2.74 -8.52
CA PRO A 72 -18.72 1.46 -8.28
C PRO A 72 -19.21 1.31 -6.82
N ALA A 73 -20.38 0.72 -6.59
CA ALA A 73 -20.99 0.60 -5.26
C ALA A 73 -20.49 -0.67 -4.60
N ILE A 74 -20.33 -0.65 -3.28
CA ILE A 74 -20.07 -1.85 -2.50
C ILE A 74 -21.31 -2.11 -1.62
N PRO A 75 -22.13 -3.13 -1.93
CA PRO A 75 -23.33 -3.43 -1.13
C PRO A 75 -23.01 -3.77 0.33
N ASP A 76 -24.00 -3.59 1.20
CA ASP A 76 -23.93 -4.05 2.59
C ASP A 76 -23.98 -5.58 2.67
N ALA A 77 -23.36 -6.13 3.71
CA ALA A 77 -23.33 -7.58 3.97
C ALA A 77 -24.72 -8.23 4.09
N SER A 78 -25.74 -7.47 4.48
CA SER A 78 -27.13 -7.94 4.58
C SER A 78 -27.90 -7.88 3.26
N SER A 79 -27.35 -7.23 2.23
CA SER A 79 -28.05 -6.90 0.98
C SER A 79 -27.62 -7.72 -0.23
N ALA A 80 -26.51 -8.45 -0.13
CA ALA A 80 -25.97 -9.24 -1.22
C ALA A 80 -25.16 -10.44 -0.70
N SER A 81 -24.91 -11.42 -1.58
CA SER A 81 -24.02 -12.54 -1.27
C SER A 81 -22.56 -12.10 -1.19
N ASP A 82 -21.73 -12.86 -0.46
CA ASP A 82 -20.29 -12.60 -0.35
C ASP A 82 -19.62 -12.46 -1.72
N ASP A 83 -19.94 -13.33 -2.68
CA ASP A 83 -19.36 -13.27 -4.03
C ASP A 83 -19.74 -12.00 -4.78
N THR A 84 -20.98 -11.52 -4.60
CA THR A 84 -21.43 -10.24 -5.16
C THR A 84 -20.67 -9.06 -4.54
N ILE A 85 -20.44 -9.10 -3.23
CA ILE A 85 -19.71 -8.03 -2.53
C ILE A 85 -18.23 -8.06 -2.92
N LYS A 86 -17.61 -9.24 -3.02
CA LYS A 86 -16.24 -9.40 -3.51
C LYS A 86 -16.07 -8.79 -4.90
N GLN A 87 -16.97 -9.11 -5.84
CA GLN A 87 -16.91 -8.53 -7.18
C GLN A 87 -17.05 -7.00 -7.14
N ALA A 88 -17.97 -6.47 -6.34
CA ALA A 88 -18.13 -5.04 -6.16
C ALA A 88 -16.89 -4.35 -5.56
N VAL A 89 -16.19 -5.02 -4.63
CA VAL A 89 -14.91 -4.55 -4.09
C VAL A 89 -13.84 -4.54 -5.18
N VAL A 90 -13.75 -5.58 -6.01
CA VAL A 90 -12.82 -5.65 -7.14
C VAL A 90 -13.05 -4.49 -8.11
N ASP A 91 -14.30 -4.28 -8.52
CA ASP A 91 -14.67 -3.21 -9.45
C ASP A 91 -14.33 -1.83 -8.86
N ASN A 92 -14.65 -1.60 -7.58
CA ASN A 92 -14.35 -0.34 -6.90
C ASN A 92 -12.84 -0.10 -6.78
N VAL A 93 -12.05 -1.12 -6.39
CA VAL A 93 -10.60 -0.99 -6.25
C VAL A 93 -9.95 -0.72 -7.60
N PHE A 94 -10.33 -1.42 -8.66
CA PHE A 94 -9.78 -1.18 -10.00
C PHE A 94 -10.15 0.20 -10.52
N TRP A 95 -11.40 0.63 -10.35
CA TRP A 95 -11.80 2.00 -10.69
C TRP A 95 -10.98 3.05 -9.93
N GLN A 96 -10.73 2.85 -8.63
CA GLN A 96 -9.90 3.78 -7.87
C GLN A 96 -8.44 3.81 -8.37
N MET A 97 -7.89 2.66 -8.74
CA MET A 97 -6.52 2.55 -9.25
C MET A 97 -6.39 3.12 -10.67
N ASP A 98 -7.40 2.97 -11.53
CA ASP A 98 -7.43 3.51 -12.89
C ASP A 98 -7.43 5.06 -12.88
N ASP A 99 -8.03 5.67 -11.86
CA ASP A 99 -8.12 7.13 -11.67
C ASP A 99 -7.01 7.71 -10.75
N ASP A 100 -5.93 6.96 -10.47
CA ASP A 100 -4.84 7.30 -9.53
C ASP A 100 -5.35 7.87 -8.18
N ARG A 101 -6.46 7.34 -7.67
CA ARG A 101 -7.07 7.80 -6.43
C ARG A 101 -6.24 7.32 -5.24
N LYS A 102 -5.96 8.22 -4.30
CA LYS A 102 -5.08 7.97 -3.15
C LYS A 102 -5.84 7.97 -1.82
N THR A 103 -7.03 7.35 -1.82
CA THR A 103 -7.89 7.29 -0.63
C THR A 103 -7.27 6.44 0.47
N GLY A 104 -7.57 6.76 1.73
CA GLY A 104 -7.06 6.00 2.87
C GLY A 104 -7.57 4.54 2.87
N SER A 105 -8.82 4.33 2.45
CA SER A 105 -9.44 3.01 2.36
C SER A 105 -8.77 2.12 1.31
N LEU A 106 -8.44 2.67 0.12
CA LEU A 106 -7.68 1.95 -0.90
C LEU A 106 -6.29 1.56 -0.39
N LYS A 107 -5.53 2.54 0.13
CA LYS A 107 -4.16 2.32 0.62
C LYS A 107 -4.10 1.25 1.73
N ARG A 108 -5.13 1.18 2.56
CA ARG A 108 -5.22 0.17 3.63
C ARG A 108 -5.35 -1.24 3.06
N LEU A 109 -6.26 -1.49 2.13
CA LEU A 109 -6.42 -2.80 1.51
C LEU A 109 -5.17 -3.20 0.69
N GLN A 110 -4.58 -2.24 -0.04
CA GLN A 110 -3.32 -2.46 -0.76
C GLN A 110 -2.19 -2.90 0.17
N GLY A 111 -2.06 -2.27 1.35
CA GLY A 111 -1.11 -2.66 2.39
C GLY A 111 -1.26 -4.12 2.82
N GLN A 112 -2.50 -4.57 3.04
CA GLN A 112 -2.79 -5.95 3.43
C GLN A 112 -2.43 -6.96 2.33
N ILE A 113 -2.70 -6.62 1.06
CA ILE A 113 -2.33 -7.44 -0.10
C ILE A 113 -0.81 -7.54 -0.22
N TRP A 114 -0.10 -6.42 -0.09
CA TRP A 114 1.36 -6.40 -0.11
C TRP A 114 1.94 -7.20 1.04
N ARG A 115 1.42 -7.05 2.27
CA ARG A 115 1.87 -7.84 3.43
C ARG A 115 1.85 -9.33 3.11
N ARG A 116 0.70 -9.84 2.63
CA ARG A 116 0.56 -11.25 2.26
C ARG A 116 1.56 -11.65 1.18
N ALA A 117 1.77 -10.81 0.17
CA ALA A 117 2.69 -11.12 -0.92
C ALA A 117 4.16 -11.15 -0.46
N TYR A 118 4.57 -10.25 0.44
CA TYR A 118 5.90 -10.29 1.06
C TYR A 118 6.08 -11.51 1.97
N GLU A 119 5.09 -11.81 2.82
CA GLU A 119 5.11 -12.98 3.70
C GLU A 119 5.16 -14.30 2.91
N ALA A 120 4.48 -14.36 1.77
CA ALA A 120 4.50 -15.50 0.86
C ALA A 120 5.75 -15.55 -0.05
N GLY A 121 6.64 -14.55 0.03
CA GLY A 121 7.85 -14.45 -0.80
C GLY A 121 7.58 -14.21 -2.29
N MET A 122 6.38 -13.76 -2.65
CA MET A 122 6.00 -13.41 -4.03
C MET A 122 6.69 -12.13 -4.52
N VAL A 123 6.98 -11.22 -3.60
CA VAL A 123 7.71 -9.98 -3.87
C VAL A 123 8.91 -9.88 -2.91
N LYS A 124 10.02 -9.38 -3.45
CA LYS A 124 11.20 -8.98 -2.67
C LYS A 124 11.44 -7.50 -2.92
N SER A 125 11.73 -6.77 -1.84
CA SER A 125 12.05 -5.35 -1.93
C SER A 125 13.28 -5.12 -2.81
N ALA A 126 13.23 -4.07 -3.62
CA ALA A 126 14.36 -3.63 -4.42
C ALA A 126 14.94 -2.35 -3.82
N VAL A 127 16.12 -2.45 -3.21
CA VAL A 127 16.89 -1.27 -2.76
C VAL A 127 18.13 -1.11 -3.62
N PHE A 128 18.60 0.12 -3.82
CA PHE A 128 19.88 0.34 -4.50
C PHE A 128 21.05 -0.23 -3.69
N ASP A 129 22.08 -0.74 -4.38
CA ASP A 129 23.19 -1.46 -3.77
C ASP A 129 23.97 -0.63 -2.72
N ASP A 130 23.95 0.69 -2.84
CA ASP A 130 24.63 1.62 -1.93
C ASP A 130 23.83 1.98 -0.67
N VAL A 131 22.52 1.70 -0.65
CA VAL A 131 21.60 2.06 0.45
C VAL A 131 21.93 1.28 1.71
N VAL A 132 21.99 -0.06 1.63
CA VAL A 132 22.26 -0.92 2.80
C VAL A 132 23.64 -0.59 3.42
N PRO A 133 24.73 -0.46 2.64
CA PRO A 133 26.00 0.03 3.18
C PRO A 133 25.91 1.41 3.83
N ALA A 134 25.12 2.34 3.30
CA ALA A 134 24.93 3.66 3.91
C ALA A 134 24.20 3.58 5.25
N LEU A 135 23.15 2.77 5.35
CA LEU A 135 22.40 2.56 6.59
C LEU A 135 23.29 1.94 7.69
N HIS A 136 24.14 0.97 7.34
CA HIS A 136 25.11 0.41 8.29
C HIS A 136 26.10 1.47 8.80
N ARG A 137 26.53 2.41 7.95
CA ARG A 137 27.38 3.54 8.40
C ARG A 137 26.63 4.46 9.36
N CYS A 138 25.37 4.79 9.07
CA CYS A 138 24.54 5.59 9.98
C CYS A 138 24.39 4.91 11.35
N GLN A 139 24.13 3.60 11.36
CA GLN A 139 24.03 2.82 12.59
C GLN A 139 25.35 2.83 13.39
N ALA A 140 26.49 2.62 12.73
CA ALA A 140 27.80 2.65 13.38
C ALA A 140 28.14 4.03 13.97
N LEU A 141 27.64 5.11 13.35
CA LEU A 141 27.78 6.48 13.83
C LEU A 141 26.67 6.90 14.83
N GLN A 142 25.78 5.98 15.19
CA GLN A 142 24.61 6.25 16.05
C GLN A 142 23.72 7.38 15.55
N VAL A 143 23.66 7.56 14.22
CA VAL A 143 22.75 8.51 13.57
C VAL A 143 21.42 7.81 13.34
N PRO A 144 20.32 8.26 13.98
CA PRO A 144 19.01 7.67 13.76
C PRO A 144 18.51 7.94 12.33
N VAL A 145 17.89 6.92 11.74
CA VAL A 145 17.33 6.96 10.39
C VAL A 145 15.82 6.84 10.46
N TYR A 146 15.13 7.71 9.73
CA TYR A 146 13.68 7.72 9.60
C TYR A 146 13.30 7.71 8.12
N VAL A 147 12.10 7.22 7.82
CA VAL A 147 11.54 7.20 6.46
C VAL A 147 10.36 8.17 6.39
N TYR A 148 10.28 8.93 5.29
CA TYR A 148 9.13 9.77 4.97
C TYR A 148 8.76 9.57 3.51
N SER A 149 7.63 8.91 3.27
CA SER A 149 7.13 8.59 1.94
C SER A 149 5.60 8.65 1.91
N SER A 150 5.04 8.71 0.70
CA SER A 150 3.58 8.79 0.47
C SER A 150 2.84 7.46 0.69
N GLY A 151 3.58 6.35 0.72
CA GLY A 151 3.09 5.02 1.05
C GLY A 151 2.65 4.91 2.51
N SER A 152 1.75 3.95 2.82
CA SER A 152 1.35 3.70 4.22
C SER A 152 2.54 3.23 5.05
N VAL A 153 2.57 3.52 6.35
CA VAL A 153 3.64 3.06 7.26
C VAL A 153 3.80 1.54 7.19
N GLU A 154 2.69 0.82 7.06
CA GLU A 154 2.68 -0.63 6.86
C GLU A 154 3.44 -1.04 5.59
N ALA A 155 3.19 -0.39 4.46
CA ALA A 155 3.92 -0.67 3.22
C ALA A 155 5.42 -0.38 3.36
N GLN A 156 5.77 0.69 4.09
CA GLN A 156 7.17 1.06 4.33
C GLN A 156 7.91 0.03 5.20
N GLN A 157 7.21 -0.60 6.17
CA GLN A 157 7.80 -1.63 7.05
C GLN A 157 8.02 -2.97 6.36
N LEU A 158 7.34 -3.21 5.24
CA LEU A 158 7.50 -4.42 4.44
C LEU A 158 8.67 -4.34 3.45
N MET A 159 9.18 -3.13 3.22
CA MET A 159 10.23 -2.82 2.24
C MET A 159 11.63 -2.92 2.83
#